data_AF-A0A972I900-F1
#
_entry.id   AF-A0A972I900-F1
#
_cell.length_a   1.000
_cell.length_b   1.000
_cell.length_c   1.000
_cell.angle_alpha   90.00
_cell.angle_beta   90.00
_cell.angle_gamma   90.00
#
_symmetry.space_group_name_H-M   'P 1'
#
loop_
_entity.id
_entity.type
_entity.pdbx_description
1 polymer ?
#
loop_
_entity_poly.entity_id
_entity_poly.type
_entity_poly.pdbx_seq_one_letter_code
_entity_poly.pdbx_strand_id
1 'polypeptide(L)'
;NPKLADVWVEMAEHFLDTETRHDIPRTALVCLEAGLSIAEAREVWRYEVPRAVGLNVRSVAGEWTGWDRDWLVSTVERLRHRWDNRPWTARALRYRLRAHAVDGVFRSIERHMAWLASTPREAREEEAHRMGTLARLAFDFDPPTLDASERARLLAMLPHFLHAIAPAFVTRDEAREATLRLGAALERGRLG
;
A
#
# COMPACT_ATOMS: atom_id res chain seq x y z
N ASN A 1 8.40 -8.45 17.74
CA ASN A 1 7.05 -7.85 17.87
C ASN A 1 6.22 -8.39 16.71
N PRO A 2 5.27 -9.32 16.94
CA PRO A 2 4.55 -10.02 15.86
C PRO A 2 3.84 -9.05 14.91
N LYS A 3 3.31 -7.93 15.41
CA LYS A 3 2.64 -6.93 14.58
C LYS A 3 3.58 -6.21 13.60
N LEU A 4 4.84 -6.04 13.97
CA LEU A 4 5.84 -5.45 13.06
C LEU A 4 6.22 -6.43 11.95
N ALA A 5 6.17 -7.74 12.21
CA ALA A 5 6.35 -8.75 11.18
C ALA A 5 5.25 -8.67 10.12
N ASP A 6 4.00 -8.44 10.53
CA ASP A 6 2.88 -8.27 9.60
C ASP A 6 3.04 -7.00 8.74
N VAL A 7 3.53 -5.90 9.34
CA VAL A 7 3.90 -4.69 8.58
C VAL A 7 4.97 -4.99 7.53
N TRP A 8 6.00 -5.78 7.87
CA TRP A 8 7.04 -6.12 6.91
C TRP A 8 6.51 -6.93 5.73
N VAL A 9 5.61 -7.88 5.99
CA VAL A 9 4.96 -8.70 4.94
C VAL A 9 4.14 -7.80 4.03
N GLU A 10 3.20 -7.04 4.56
CA GLU A 10 2.29 -6.19 3.78
C GLU A 10 3.06 -5.14 2.96
N MET A 11 4.09 -4.52 3.53
CA MET A 11 4.95 -3.60 2.78
C MET A 11 5.77 -4.29 1.69
N ALA A 12 6.18 -5.55 1.89
CA ALA A 12 6.99 -6.29 0.92
C ALA A 12 6.19 -6.71 -0.31
N GLU A 13 4.90 -7.00 -0.18
CA GLU A 13 4.00 -7.32 -1.31
C GLU A 13 4.01 -6.20 -2.37
N HIS A 14 4.18 -4.95 -1.97
CA HIS A 14 4.32 -3.81 -2.89
C HIS A 14 5.63 -3.76 -3.69
N PHE A 15 6.53 -4.72 -3.50
CA PHE A 15 7.75 -4.91 -4.29
C PHE A 15 7.66 -6.07 -5.29
N LEU A 16 6.52 -6.77 -5.34
CA LEU A 16 6.27 -7.77 -6.37
C LEU A 16 6.10 -7.10 -7.75
N ASP A 17 6.31 -7.87 -8.81
CA ASP A 17 6.09 -7.45 -10.20
C ASP A 17 4.62 -7.52 -10.63
N THR A 18 3.75 -8.03 -9.77
CA THR A 18 2.28 -8.06 -9.95
C THR A 18 1.61 -6.79 -9.42
N GLU A 19 0.37 -6.53 -9.85
CA GLU A 19 -0.42 -5.41 -9.35
C GLU A 19 -0.86 -5.63 -7.89
N THR A 20 -0.29 -4.88 -6.96
CA THR A 20 -0.59 -4.94 -5.51
C THR A 20 -1.06 -3.60 -4.94
N ARG A 21 -1.25 -2.56 -5.76
CA ARG A 21 -1.64 -1.22 -5.29
C ARG A 21 -3.06 -1.17 -4.74
N HIS A 22 -3.86 -2.21 -5.01
CA HIS A 22 -5.17 -2.39 -4.40
C HIS A 22 -5.11 -2.69 -2.89
N ASP A 23 -3.97 -3.19 -2.38
CA ASP A 23 -3.76 -3.48 -0.96
C ASP A 23 -3.23 -2.30 -0.15
N ILE A 24 -2.91 -1.16 -0.78
CA ILE A 24 -2.43 0.05 -0.10
C ILE A 24 -3.28 0.44 1.13
N PRO A 25 -4.63 0.46 1.05
CA PRO A 25 -5.47 0.78 2.22
C PRO A 25 -5.31 -0.22 3.36
N ARG A 26 -5.12 -1.50 3.05
CA ARG A 26 -4.88 -2.55 4.04
C ARG A 26 -3.51 -2.40 4.68
N THR A 27 -2.45 -2.15 3.89
CA THR A 27 -1.10 -1.88 4.41
C THR A 27 -1.10 -0.69 5.37
N ALA A 28 -1.87 0.37 5.05
CA ALA A 28 -2.03 1.52 5.94
C ALA A 28 -2.70 1.17 7.27
N LEU A 29 -3.76 0.35 7.24
CA LEU A 29 -4.43 -0.14 8.44
C LEU A 29 -3.47 -0.98 9.31
N VAL A 30 -2.75 -1.92 8.71
CA VAL A 30 -1.81 -2.81 9.41
C VAL A 30 -0.71 -2.00 10.12
N CYS A 31 -0.21 -0.93 9.49
CA CYS A 31 0.74 -0.01 10.13
C CYS A 31 0.15 0.64 11.40
N LEU A 32 -1.09 1.11 11.34
CA LEU A 32 -1.76 1.73 12.48
C LEU A 32 -2.08 0.71 13.60
N GLU A 33 -2.49 -0.50 13.24
CA GLU A 33 -2.79 -1.58 14.20
C GLU A 33 -1.54 -2.12 14.91
N ALA A 34 -0.40 -2.05 14.22
CA ALA A 34 0.93 -2.26 14.78
C ALA A 34 1.38 -1.13 15.73
N GLY A 35 0.63 -0.02 15.78
CA GLY A 35 0.90 1.13 16.63
C GLY A 35 1.96 2.07 16.06
N LEU A 36 2.26 1.98 14.75
CA LEU A 36 3.25 2.84 14.12
C LEU A 36 2.66 4.22 13.84
N SER A 37 3.43 5.25 14.15
CA SER A 37 3.25 6.56 13.55
C SER A 37 3.61 6.53 12.05
N ILE A 38 3.13 7.52 11.29
CA ILE A 38 3.49 7.69 9.87
C ILE A 38 5.02 7.82 9.70
N ALA A 39 5.69 8.48 10.65
CA ALA A 39 7.14 8.63 10.63
C ALA A 39 7.87 7.29 10.83
N GLU A 40 7.41 6.46 11.75
CA GLU A 40 7.98 5.12 11.98
C GLU A 40 7.71 4.19 10.79
N ALA A 41 6.50 4.18 10.26
CA ALA A 41 6.17 3.42 9.04
C ALA A 41 7.09 3.84 7.87
N ARG A 42 7.42 5.12 7.76
CA ARG A 42 8.37 5.62 6.76
C ARG A 42 9.78 5.08 6.97
N GLU A 43 10.26 5.01 8.20
CA GLU A 43 11.57 4.42 8.48
C GLU A 43 11.61 2.93 8.13
N VAL A 44 10.54 2.17 8.47
CA VAL A 44 10.39 0.75 8.10
C VAL A 44 10.42 0.58 6.59
N TRP A 45 9.59 1.34 5.85
CA TRP A 45 9.55 1.31 4.40
C TRP A 45 10.87 1.68 3.75
N ARG A 46 11.60 2.67 4.29
CA ARG A 46 12.85 3.15 3.66
C ARG A 46 14.03 2.25 3.93
N TYR A 47 14.09 1.65 5.12
CA TYR A 47 15.34 1.10 5.64
C TYR A 47 15.28 -0.34 6.10
N GLU A 48 14.10 -0.92 6.32
CA GLU A 48 13.94 -2.32 6.71
C GLU A 48 13.54 -3.17 5.50
N VAL A 49 12.35 -2.93 4.93
CA VAL A 49 11.75 -3.80 3.90
C VAL A 49 12.54 -3.88 2.58
N PRO A 50 12.94 -2.76 1.92
CA PRO A 50 13.64 -2.82 0.63
C PRO A 50 15.01 -3.49 0.72
N ARG A 51 15.55 -3.70 1.92
CA ARG A 51 16.80 -4.44 2.09
C ARG A 51 16.62 -5.93 1.90
N ALA A 52 15.48 -6.47 2.32
CA ALA A 52 15.15 -7.88 2.14
C ALA A 52 14.77 -8.14 0.68
N VAL A 53 13.93 -7.29 0.09
CA VAL A 53 13.29 -7.58 -1.21
C VAL A 53 13.87 -6.80 -2.39
N GLY A 54 14.43 -5.61 -2.20
CA GLY A 54 14.80 -4.70 -3.30
C GLY A 54 15.97 -5.14 -4.19
N LEU A 55 16.65 -6.24 -3.88
CA LEU A 55 17.56 -6.92 -4.81
C LEU A 55 16.91 -8.14 -5.48
N ASN A 56 15.96 -8.79 -4.83
CA ASN A 56 15.21 -9.92 -5.39
C ASN A 56 14.28 -9.49 -6.53
N VAL A 57 13.81 -8.23 -6.54
CA VAL A 57 13.13 -7.62 -7.71
C VAL A 57 13.96 -7.68 -9.01
N ARG A 58 15.29 -7.86 -8.92
CA ARG A 58 16.18 -8.02 -10.09
C ARG A 58 16.50 -9.47 -10.46
N SER A 59 16.06 -10.44 -9.66
CA SER A 59 16.31 -11.86 -9.87
C SER A 59 15.02 -12.50 -10.36
N VAL A 60 14.96 -12.78 -11.66
CA VAL A 60 13.88 -13.56 -12.27
C VAL A 60 13.84 -14.94 -11.60
N ALA A 61 12.85 -15.18 -10.75
CA ALA A 61 12.46 -16.49 -10.26
C ALA A 61 10.93 -16.60 -10.45
N GLY A 62 10.43 -17.78 -10.78
CA GLY A 62 9.08 -17.98 -11.34
C GLY A 62 7.92 -17.66 -10.39
N GLU A 63 6.73 -17.56 -11.00
CA GLU A 63 5.37 -17.47 -10.42
C GLU A 63 5.32 -17.14 -8.93
N TRP A 64 5.38 -15.84 -8.61
CA TRP A 64 5.35 -15.35 -7.23
C TRP A 64 3.92 -15.37 -6.69
N THR A 65 3.64 -16.29 -5.76
CA THR A 65 2.42 -16.29 -4.93
C THR A 65 2.60 -15.49 -3.63
N GLY A 66 3.45 -14.46 -3.61
CA GLY A 66 3.81 -13.67 -2.43
C GLY A 66 5.18 -13.98 -1.84
N TRP A 67 5.54 -13.33 -0.73
CA TRP A 67 6.77 -13.62 0.01
C TRP A 67 6.57 -14.72 1.06
N ASP A 68 7.52 -15.67 1.17
CA ASP A 68 7.57 -16.56 2.32
C ASP A 68 7.77 -15.75 3.61
N ARG A 69 6.78 -15.81 4.51
CA ARG A 69 6.72 -14.98 5.71
C ARG A 69 7.95 -15.17 6.60
N ASP A 70 8.31 -16.41 6.88
CA ASP A 70 9.39 -16.73 7.82
C ASP A 70 10.75 -16.32 7.24
N TRP A 71 10.97 -16.53 5.95
CA TRP A 71 12.13 -16.05 5.22
C TRP A 71 12.23 -14.52 5.24
N LEU A 72 11.12 -13.81 4.98
CA LEU A 72 11.10 -12.35 4.94
C LEU A 72 11.40 -11.76 6.32
N VAL A 73 10.68 -12.22 7.34
CA VAL A 73 10.81 -11.75 8.73
C VAL A 73 12.24 -12.00 9.23
N SER A 74 12.74 -13.24 9.10
CA SER A 74 14.10 -13.57 9.53
C SER A 74 15.18 -12.78 8.78
N THR A 75 14.93 -12.46 7.50
CA THR A 75 15.83 -11.63 6.69
C THR A 75 15.81 -10.18 7.13
N VAL A 76 14.64 -9.58 7.37
CA VAL A 76 14.55 -8.20 7.88
C VAL A 76 15.19 -8.10 9.26
N GLU A 77 14.92 -9.02 10.18
CA GLU A 77 15.53 -9.04 11.52
C GLU A 77 17.05 -9.14 11.47
N ARG A 78 17.59 -10.01 10.61
CA ARG A 78 19.05 -10.14 10.41
C ARG A 78 19.67 -8.85 9.85
N LEU A 79 18.93 -8.08 9.05
CA LEU A 79 19.44 -6.91 8.35
C LEU A 79 19.20 -5.58 9.07
N ARG A 80 18.19 -5.47 9.92
CA ARG A 80 17.78 -4.20 10.56
C ARG A 80 18.88 -3.62 11.45
N HIS A 81 19.58 -4.45 12.23
CA HIS A 81 20.64 -4.02 13.14
C HIS A 81 21.99 -3.75 12.46
N ARG A 82 22.18 -4.17 11.20
CA ARG A 82 23.50 -4.13 10.54
C ARG A 82 24.00 -2.71 10.20
N TRP A 83 23.18 -1.67 10.35
CA TRP A 83 23.47 -0.35 9.76
C TRP A 83 23.19 0.86 10.65
N ASP A 84 22.98 0.67 11.95
CA ASP A 84 22.81 1.79 12.90
C ASP A 84 24.01 2.76 12.90
N ASN A 85 25.20 2.28 12.47
CA ASN A 85 26.45 3.04 12.49
C ASN A 85 26.87 3.69 11.15
N ARG A 86 26.00 3.76 10.13
CA ARG A 86 26.38 4.28 8.80
C ARG A 86 25.84 5.69 8.53
N PRO A 87 26.63 6.54 7.85
CA PRO A 87 26.26 7.94 7.65
C PRO A 87 24.97 8.07 6.82
N TRP A 88 24.21 9.13 7.11
CA TRP A 88 22.90 9.39 6.51
C TRP A 88 22.94 9.43 4.97
N THR A 89 24.04 9.89 4.37
CA THR A 89 24.25 9.92 2.91
C THR A 89 24.19 8.52 2.29
N ALA A 90 24.78 7.54 2.96
CA ALA A 90 24.78 6.15 2.53
C ALA A 90 23.38 5.50 2.69
N ARG A 91 22.59 5.96 3.67
CA ARG A 91 21.17 5.59 3.82
C ARG A 91 20.34 6.19 2.67
N ALA A 92 20.52 7.47 2.35
CA ALA A 92 19.80 8.16 1.30
C ALA A 92 20.08 7.58 -0.11
N LEU A 93 21.33 7.27 -0.44
CA LEU A 93 21.70 6.68 -1.73
C LEU A 93 21.01 5.32 -1.95
N ARG A 94 20.94 4.48 -0.91
CA ARG A 94 20.26 3.17 -1.03
C ARG A 94 18.77 3.29 -1.21
N TYR A 95 18.13 4.23 -0.50
CA TYR A 95 16.72 4.53 -0.71
C TYR A 95 16.44 4.82 -2.19
N ARG A 96 17.26 5.70 -2.79
CA ARG A 96 17.16 6.04 -4.20
C ARG A 96 17.30 4.83 -5.12
N LEU A 97 18.18 3.89 -4.80
CA LEU A 97 18.46 2.72 -5.64
C LEU A 97 17.45 1.58 -5.52
N ARG A 98 16.70 1.48 -4.40
CA ARG A 98 15.88 0.31 -4.07
C ARG A 98 14.38 0.56 -3.92
N ALA A 99 13.99 1.77 -3.53
CA ALA A 99 12.59 2.05 -3.18
C ALA A 99 12.03 3.30 -3.90
N HIS A 100 12.85 4.04 -4.64
CA HIS A 100 12.38 5.24 -5.34
C HIS A 100 11.29 4.93 -6.38
N ALA A 101 11.36 3.78 -7.06
CA ALA A 101 10.34 3.37 -8.03
C ALA A 101 8.95 3.20 -7.38
N VAL A 102 8.90 2.90 -6.08
CA VAL A 102 7.69 2.67 -5.31
C VAL A 102 7.45 3.78 -4.26
N ASP A 103 8.14 4.93 -4.38
CA ASP A 103 7.93 6.09 -3.48
C ASP A 103 6.47 6.59 -3.54
N GLY A 104 5.85 6.52 -4.71
CA GLY A 104 4.44 6.83 -4.92
C GLY A 104 3.49 5.93 -4.12
N VAL A 105 3.76 4.63 -4.08
CA VAL A 105 2.99 3.66 -3.29
C VAL A 105 3.04 4.03 -1.81
N PHE A 106 4.23 4.31 -1.28
CA PHE A 106 4.34 4.67 0.13
C PHE A 106 3.68 6.00 0.47
N ARG A 107 3.82 7.03 -0.37
CA ARG A 107 3.08 8.29 -0.15
C ARG A 107 1.57 8.08 -0.13
N SER A 108 1.07 7.11 -0.90
CA SER A 108 -0.34 6.73 -0.84
C SER A 108 -0.69 6.03 0.48
N ILE A 109 0.15 5.10 0.96
CA ILE A 109 0.02 4.47 2.29
C ILE A 109 -0.01 5.54 3.37
N GLU A 110 0.89 6.53 3.34
CA GLU A 110 0.92 7.63 4.33
C GLU A 110 -0.39 8.43 4.37
N ARG A 111 -0.98 8.71 3.20
CA ARG A 111 -2.25 9.44 3.11
C ARG A 111 -3.42 8.61 3.63
N HIS A 112 -3.43 7.31 3.34
CA HIS A 112 -4.43 6.39 3.91
C HIS A 112 -4.26 6.26 5.43
N MET A 113 -3.03 6.17 5.94
CA MET A 113 -2.76 6.18 7.38
C MET A 113 -3.26 7.47 8.04
N ALA A 114 -3.03 8.63 7.41
CA ALA A 114 -3.50 9.91 7.95
C ALA A 114 -5.03 9.97 8.02
N TRP A 115 -5.73 9.47 7.01
CA TRP A 115 -7.18 9.35 7.00
C TRP A 115 -7.67 8.40 8.09
N LEU A 116 -7.18 7.16 8.11
CA LEU A 116 -7.60 6.17 9.09
C LEU A 116 -7.28 6.60 10.53
N ALA A 117 -6.21 7.35 10.75
CA ALA A 117 -5.87 7.90 12.06
C ALA A 117 -6.93 8.92 12.56
N SER A 118 -7.58 9.67 11.67
CA SER A 118 -8.69 10.57 12.02
C SER A 118 -10.05 9.88 12.12
N THR A 119 -10.18 8.66 11.59
CA THR A 119 -11.37 7.80 11.74
C THR A 119 -11.43 7.15 13.14
N PRO A 120 -12.63 7.04 13.76
CA PRO A 120 -12.83 6.27 14.98
C PRO A 120 -12.31 4.84 14.86
N ARG A 121 -11.68 4.32 15.91
CA ARG A 121 -10.92 3.07 15.86
C ARG A 121 -11.77 1.88 15.39
N GLU A 122 -13.00 1.82 15.87
CA GLU A 122 -14.01 0.80 15.54
C GLU A 122 -14.45 0.81 14.08
N ALA A 123 -14.27 1.93 13.36
CA ALA A 123 -14.67 2.08 11.97
C ALA A 123 -13.48 1.95 10.99
N ARG A 124 -12.22 1.95 11.47
CA ARG A 124 -11.02 1.94 10.62
C ARG A 124 -10.94 0.74 9.70
N GLU A 125 -11.29 -0.44 10.20
CA GLU A 125 -11.25 -1.67 9.41
C GLU A 125 -12.24 -1.61 8.23
N GLU A 126 -13.47 -1.20 8.51
CA GLU A 126 -14.51 -1.04 7.49
C GLU A 126 -14.14 0.06 6.48
N GLU A 127 -13.60 1.18 6.96
CA GLU A 127 -13.14 2.30 6.13
C GLU A 127 -12.00 1.88 5.20
N ALA A 128 -11.00 1.16 5.73
CA ALA A 128 -9.90 0.60 4.95
C ALA A 128 -10.38 -0.41 3.92
N HIS A 129 -11.34 -1.27 4.29
CA HIS A 129 -11.96 -2.22 3.37
C HIS A 129 -12.65 -1.52 2.19
N ARG A 130 -13.44 -0.47 2.46
CA ARG A 130 -14.10 0.33 1.40
C ARG A 130 -13.09 1.04 0.49
N MET A 131 -12.03 1.60 1.06
CA MET A 131 -10.92 2.15 0.26
C MET A 131 -10.24 1.07 -0.58
N GLY A 132 -10.09 -0.15 -0.05
CA GLY A 132 -9.59 -1.31 -0.79
C GLY A 132 -10.49 -1.68 -1.97
N THR A 133 -11.81 -1.64 -1.78
CA THR A 133 -12.79 -1.82 -2.86
C THR A 133 -12.65 -0.75 -3.95
N LEU A 134 -12.50 0.52 -3.57
CA LEU A 134 -12.22 1.60 -4.54
C LEU A 134 -10.90 1.35 -5.28
N ALA A 135 -9.86 0.87 -4.59
CA ALA A 135 -8.57 0.57 -5.21
C ALA A 135 -8.67 -0.59 -6.20
N ARG A 136 -9.38 -1.68 -5.86
CA ARG A 136 -9.67 -2.80 -6.76
C ARG A 136 -10.38 -2.34 -8.04
N LEU A 137 -11.39 -1.46 -7.91
CA LEU A 137 -12.07 -0.86 -9.07
C LEU A 137 -11.15 0.06 -9.89
N ALA A 138 -10.29 0.84 -9.23
CA ALA A 138 -9.37 1.78 -9.89
C ALA A 138 -8.33 1.06 -10.76
N PHE A 139 -7.79 -0.05 -10.25
CA PHE A 139 -6.75 -0.85 -10.90
C PHE A 139 -7.29 -2.06 -11.69
N ASP A 140 -8.62 -2.19 -11.81
CA ASP A 140 -9.28 -3.32 -12.49
C ASP A 140 -8.86 -4.70 -11.96
N PHE A 141 -8.65 -4.79 -10.64
CA PHE A 141 -8.19 -6.00 -9.97
C PHE A 141 -9.36 -6.70 -9.28
N ASP A 142 -9.84 -7.79 -9.88
CA ASP A 142 -10.98 -8.59 -9.39
C ASP A 142 -12.13 -7.72 -8.85
N PRO A 143 -12.72 -6.86 -9.72
CA PRO A 143 -13.65 -5.82 -9.28
C PRO A 143 -14.91 -6.44 -8.68
N PRO A 144 -15.26 -6.13 -7.41
CA PRO A 144 -16.39 -6.76 -6.75
C PRO A 144 -17.72 -6.27 -7.33
N THR A 145 -18.74 -7.11 -7.25
CA THR A 145 -20.13 -6.70 -7.50
C THR A 145 -20.63 -5.86 -6.33
N LEU A 146 -21.21 -4.69 -6.62
CA LEU A 146 -21.71 -3.76 -5.60
C LEU A 146 -23.23 -3.68 -5.63
N ASP A 147 -23.85 -3.55 -4.46
CA ASP A 147 -25.25 -3.14 -4.37
C ASP A 147 -25.40 -1.60 -4.37
N ALA A 148 -26.63 -1.12 -4.26
CA ALA A 148 -26.92 0.31 -4.29
C ALA A 148 -26.45 1.05 -3.02
N SER A 149 -26.52 0.41 -1.85
CA SER A 149 -26.08 1.02 -0.58
C SER A 149 -24.56 1.21 -0.60
N GLU A 150 -23.85 0.18 -1.03
CA GLU A 150 -22.39 0.17 -1.06
C GLU A 150 -21.86 1.14 -2.11
N ARG A 151 -22.50 1.23 -3.28
CA ARG A 151 -22.19 2.31 -4.24
C ARG A 151 -22.33 3.69 -3.62
N ALA A 152 -23.40 3.98 -2.89
CA ALA A 152 -23.61 5.28 -2.28
C ALA A 152 -22.54 5.62 -1.24
N ARG A 153 -22.14 4.64 -0.41
CA ARG A 153 -21.05 4.80 0.56
C ARG A 153 -19.70 5.05 -0.11
N LEU A 154 -19.37 4.26 -1.13
CA LEU A 154 -18.13 4.40 -1.88
C LEU A 154 -18.05 5.73 -2.63
N LEU A 155 -19.17 6.21 -3.19
CA LEU A 155 -19.27 7.54 -3.79
C LEU A 155 -18.95 8.66 -2.80
N ALA A 156 -19.42 8.56 -1.56
CA ALA A 156 -19.14 9.55 -0.52
C ALA A 156 -17.64 9.59 -0.14
N MET A 157 -16.95 8.46 -0.22
CA MET A 157 -15.52 8.34 0.09
C MET A 157 -14.60 8.68 -1.10
N LEU A 158 -15.14 8.71 -2.32
CA LEU A 158 -14.38 8.80 -3.56
C LEU A 158 -13.40 10.00 -3.60
N PRO A 159 -13.76 11.24 -3.21
CA PRO A 159 -12.82 12.36 -3.25
C PRO A 159 -11.60 12.15 -2.35
N HIS A 160 -11.81 11.57 -1.17
CA HIS A 160 -10.74 11.27 -0.22
C HIS A 160 -9.85 10.16 -0.74
N PHE A 161 -10.45 9.08 -1.26
CA PHE A 161 -9.73 8.00 -1.90
C PHE A 161 -8.86 8.50 -3.05
N LEU A 162 -9.40 9.29 -3.97
CA LEU A 162 -8.65 9.83 -5.11
C LEU A 162 -7.47 10.72 -4.65
N HIS A 163 -7.68 11.54 -3.62
CA HIS A 163 -6.59 12.31 -3.02
C HIS A 163 -5.50 11.40 -2.43
N ALA A 164 -5.92 10.36 -1.71
CA ALA A 164 -5.00 9.47 -1.02
C ALA A 164 -4.21 8.59 -2.01
N ILE A 165 -4.87 8.03 -3.01
CA ILE A 165 -4.28 7.09 -3.98
C ILE A 165 -3.44 7.77 -5.07
N ALA A 166 -3.66 9.06 -5.33
CA ALA A 166 -3.01 9.82 -6.41
C ALA A 166 -1.49 9.59 -6.56
N PRO A 167 -0.67 9.52 -5.49
CA PRO A 167 0.76 9.30 -5.62
C PRO A 167 1.14 7.92 -6.18
N ALA A 168 0.26 6.92 -6.07
CA ALA A 168 0.50 5.56 -6.55
C ALA A 168 0.24 5.39 -8.05
N PHE A 169 -0.37 6.38 -8.72
CA PHE A 169 -0.44 6.40 -10.17
C PHE A 169 0.90 6.81 -10.78
N VAL A 170 1.38 6.01 -11.73
CA VAL A 170 2.64 6.19 -12.45
C VAL A 170 2.51 7.29 -13.49
N THR A 171 1.35 7.39 -14.15
CA THR A 171 1.09 8.36 -15.23
C THR A 171 -0.22 9.11 -15.02
N ARG A 172 -0.35 10.26 -15.71
CA ARG A 172 -1.61 11.02 -15.73
C ARG A 172 -2.73 10.25 -16.45
N ASP A 173 -2.38 9.48 -17.47
CA ASP A 173 -3.35 8.68 -18.22
C ASP A 173 -3.89 7.54 -17.36
N GLU A 174 -3.04 6.86 -16.59
CA GLU A 174 -3.47 5.84 -15.62
C GLU A 174 -4.45 6.42 -14.59
N ALA A 175 -4.13 7.59 -14.02
CA ALA A 175 -5.03 8.27 -13.07
C ALA A 175 -6.38 8.64 -13.71
N ARG A 176 -6.38 9.07 -14.98
CA ARG A 176 -7.59 9.39 -15.73
C ARG A 176 -8.43 8.15 -16.00
N GLU A 177 -7.81 7.07 -16.46
CA GLU A 177 -8.50 5.79 -16.71
C GLU A 177 -9.10 5.22 -15.43
N ALA A 178 -8.35 5.24 -14.33
CA ALA A 178 -8.85 4.82 -13.02
C ALA A 178 -10.10 5.63 -12.60
N THR A 179 -10.08 6.94 -12.81
CA THR A 179 -11.24 7.81 -12.53
C THR A 179 -12.45 7.45 -13.40
N LEU A 180 -12.25 7.15 -14.68
CA LEU A 180 -13.32 6.71 -15.58
C LEU A 180 -13.89 5.35 -15.17
N ARG A 181 -13.03 4.38 -14.81
CA ARG A 181 -13.45 3.06 -14.31
C ARG A 181 -14.29 3.19 -13.04
N LEU A 182 -13.84 4.01 -12.09
CA LEU A 182 -14.56 4.31 -10.85
C LEU A 182 -15.92 4.96 -11.12
N GLY A 183 -15.98 5.98 -11.99
CA GLY A 183 -17.24 6.60 -12.39
C GLY A 183 -18.20 5.58 -12.99
N ALA A 184 -17.72 4.79 -13.97
CA ALA A 184 -18.54 3.76 -14.61
C ALA A 184 -19.00 2.66 -13.62
N ALA A 185 -18.18 2.26 -12.65
CA ALA A 185 -18.54 1.25 -11.66
C ALA A 185 -19.58 1.76 -10.65
N LEU A 186 -19.47 3.02 -10.24
CA LEU A 186 -20.34 3.62 -9.23
C LEU A 186 -21.63 4.21 -9.81
N GLU A 187 -21.64 4.63 -11.09
CA GLU A 187 -22.83 5.15 -11.78
C GLU A 187 -23.71 4.05 -12.41
N ARG A 188 -23.16 2.85 -12.67
CA ARG A 188 -23.91 1.71 -13.26
C ARG A 188 -25.17 1.28 -12.49
N GLY A 189 -25.35 1.74 -11.24
CA GLY A 189 -26.57 1.52 -10.46
C GLY A 189 -27.64 2.61 -10.54
N ARG A 190 -27.45 3.69 -11.33
CA ARG A 190 -28.45 4.78 -11.49
C ARG A 190 -29.49 4.54 -12.59
N LEU A 191 -29.30 3.52 -13.43
CA LEU A 191 -30.13 3.23 -14.61
C LEU A 191 -30.91 1.91 -14.49
N GLY A 192 -30.96 1.31 -13.31
CA GLY A 192 -31.76 0.11 -13.00
C GLY A 192 -32.91 0.43 -12.07
#